data_AF-A0A2V8D5X7-F1
#
_entry.id   AF-A0A2V8D5X7-F1
#
_cell.length_a   1.000
_cell.length_b   1.000
_cell.length_c   1.000
_cell.angle_alpha   90.00
_cell.angle_beta   90.00
_cell.angle_gamma   90.00
#
_symmetry.space_group_name_H-M   'P 1'
#
loop_
_entity.id
_entity.type
_entity.pdbx_description
1 polymer ?
#
loop_
_entity_poly.entity_id
_entity_poly.type
_entity_poly.pdbx_seq_one_letter_code
_entity_poly.pdbx_strand_id
1 'polypeptide(L)'
;MRLAKMILAVVVVGVLCGFSTEARAAGGGEACVVTSKTDINGTDKLRGSAVIVLRNFNEGTFTATSADATLTLTSADGTTATFRASVPEPQIVSAEEVMCEVLDANPVTSSGQSIFEAFGFPTPTGAIHDVLKLCLIVRILPNGNQQVQCHSIGGFNGDLSPIPGTLDASGSIPNLTIYRLR
;
A
#
# COMPACT_ATOMS: atom_id res chain seq x y z
N MET A 1 -34.77 -5.07 61.34
CA MET A 1 -33.79 -4.14 61.90
C MET A 1 -32.61 -4.00 60.94
N ARG A 2 -32.33 -2.76 60.52
CA ARG A 2 -31.07 -2.15 60.06
C ARG A 2 -29.98 -3.01 59.36
N LEU A 3 -29.78 -2.69 58.08
CA LEU A 3 -28.54 -2.24 57.40
C LEU A 3 -27.19 -2.92 57.73
N ALA A 4 -26.55 -3.48 56.70
CA ALA A 4 -25.13 -3.25 56.42
C ALA A 4 -24.86 -3.39 54.91
N LYS A 5 -24.49 -2.26 54.28
CA LYS A 5 -23.80 -2.20 52.99
C LYS A 5 -22.32 -2.55 53.23
N MET A 6 -21.71 -3.36 52.38
CA MET A 6 -20.29 -3.22 52.03
C MET A 6 -20.07 -3.58 50.56
N ILE A 7 -19.40 -2.67 49.87
CA ILE A 7 -18.92 -2.75 48.48
C ILE A 7 -17.42 -3.02 48.57
N LEU A 8 -16.88 -4.02 47.84
CA LEU A 8 -15.51 -4.04 47.29
C LEU A 8 -15.36 -5.24 46.33
N ALA A 9 -15.39 -5.04 45.01
CA ALA A 9 -14.29 -4.74 44.07
C ALA A 9 -13.47 -5.97 43.60
N VAL A 10 -13.76 -6.36 42.36
CA VAL A 10 -12.88 -6.85 41.27
C VAL A 10 -11.50 -7.40 41.66
N VAL A 11 -11.24 -8.67 41.34
CA VAL A 11 -10.11 -9.10 40.49
C VAL A 11 -10.53 -10.39 39.77
N VAL A 12 -11.04 -10.28 38.54
CA VAL A 12 -11.01 -11.43 37.63
C VAL A 12 -9.56 -11.56 37.20
N VAL A 13 -8.89 -12.56 37.75
CA VAL A 13 -7.52 -12.94 37.39
C VAL A 13 -7.54 -13.29 35.91
N GLY A 14 -7.03 -12.37 35.10
CA GLY A 14 -6.80 -12.53 33.68
C GLY A 14 -5.99 -13.79 33.45
N VAL A 15 -6.58 -14.67 32.65
CA VAL A 15 -6.00 -15.85 32.04
C VAL A 15 -4.59 -15.51 31.54
N LEU A 16 -3.60 -16.19 32.12
CA LEU A 16 -2.24 -16.29 31.60
C LEU A 16 -2.29 -17.07 30.28
N CYS A 17 -2.60 -16.36 29.21
CA CYS A 17 -2.17 -16.74 27.87
C CYS A 17 -1.19 -15.66 27.42
N GLY A 18 0.09 -15.99 27.47
CA GLY A 18 1.13 -15.26 26.76
C GLY A 18 0.86 -15.35 25.26
N PHE A 19 0.08 -14.41 24.75
CA PHE A 19 0.04 -14.08 23.34
C PHE A 19 0.91 -12.84 23.14
N SER A 20 2.23 -13.03 23.07
CA SER A 20 3.06 -12.15 22.24
C SER A 20 2.98 -12.68 20.80
N THR A 21 1.76 -12.70 20.29
CA THR A 21 1.49 -12.58 18.87
C THR A 21 0.84 -11.21 18.78
N GLU A 22 1.62 -10.20 18.40
CA GLU A 22 1.09 -9.06 17.68
C GLU A 22 0.55 -9.63 16.36
N ALA A 23 -0.59 -10.32 16.47
CA ALA A 23 -1.47 -10.53 15.35
C ALA A 23 -1.95 -9.12 15.02
N ARG A 24 -1.17 -8.40 14.21
CA ARG A 24 -1.73 -7.38 13.35
C ARG A 24 -2.84 -8.10 12.61
N ALA A 25 -4.07 -7.81 13.02
CA ALA A 25 -5.23 -8.29 12.32
C ALA A 25 -4.96 -8.01 10.85
N ALA A 26 -4.89 -9.06 10.04
CA ALA A 26 -4.97 -8.94 8.59
C ALA A 26 -6.35 -8.32 8.31
N GLY A 27 -6.39 -7.00 8.38
CA GLY A 27 -7.57 -6.20 8.08
C GLY A 27 -7.82 -6.38 6.60
N GLY A 28 -8.97 -6.96 6.26
CA GLY A 28 -9.43 -6.99 4.88
C GLY A 28 -9.50 -5.57 4.34
N GLY A 29 -8.54 -5.20 3.50
CA GLY A 29 -8.42 -3.86 2.97
C GLY A 29 -9.36 -3.63 1.80
N GLU A 30 -10.33 -2.74 1.96
CA GLU A 30 -10.50 -1.67 0.98
C GLU A 30 -10.05 -0.36 1.63
N ALA A 31 -8.74 -0.14 1.68
CA ALA A 31 -8.19 1.17 2.04
C ALA A 31 -7.56 1.85 0.82
N CYS A 32 -6.73 1.16 0.01
CA CYS A 32 -6.09 1.79 -1.16
C CYS A 32 -6.30 1.05 -2.49
N VAL A 33 -6.95 -0.12 -2.52
CA VAL A 33 -7.20 -0.86 -3.78
C VAL A 33 -8.57 -0.50 -4.36
N VAL A 34 -8.66 -0.35 -5.69
CA VAL A 34 -9.96 -0.24 -6.39
C VAL A 34 -10.56 -1.63 -6.58
N THR A 35 -11.79 -1.86 -6.11
CA THR A 35 -12.50 -3.13 -6.38
C THR A 35 -13.59 -3.02 -7.45
N SER A 36 -14.04 -1.81 -7.81
CA SER A 36 -15.10 -1.63 -8.80
C SER A 36 -14.83 -0.52 -9.82
N LYS A 37 -15.40 -0.66 -11.03
CA LYS A 37 -15.30 0.34 -12.10
C LYS A 37 -16.08 1.63 -11.79
N THR A 38 -17.09 1.55 -10.93
CA THR A 38 -17.91 2.70 -10.54
C THR A 38 -17.13 3.69 -9.69
N ASP A 39 -16.21 3.23 -8.86
CA ASP A 39 -15.45 4.07 -7.92
C ASP A 39 -14.48 5.01 -8.64
N ILE A 40 -14.07 4.65 -9.86
CA ILE A 40 -13.02 5.33 -10.64
C ILE A 40 -13.55 5.92 -11.94
N ASN A 41 -14.86 6.02 -12.08
CA ASN A 41 -15.45 6.58 -13.29
C ASN A 41 -15.23 8.10 -13.32
N GLY A 42 -14.60 8.60 -14.40
CA GLY A 42 -14.33 10.03 -14.57
C GLY A 42 -13.22 10.60 -13.67
N THR A 43 -12.47 9.75 -12.97
CA THR A 43 -11.36 10.18 -12.10
C THR A 43 -10.07 10.38 -12.88
N ASP A 44 -9.16 11.17 -12.31
CA ASP A 44 -7.84 11.38 -12.90
C ASP A 44 -7.03 10.07 -12.79
N LYS A 45 -6.21 9.78 -13.81
CA LYS A 45 -5.45 8.52 -13.92
C LYS A 45 -3.97 8.80 -14.11
N LEU A 46 -3.15 8.12 -13.31
CA LEU A 46 -1.71 8.03 -13.48
C LEU A 46 -1.36 6.60 -13.87
N ARG A 47 -0.56 6.43 -14.91
CA ARG A 47 -0.02 5.13 -15.32
C ARG A 47 1.45 5.07 -14.97
N GLY A 48 1.99 3.90 -14.67
CA GLY A 48 3.39 3.85 -14.32
C GLY A 48 3.95 2.48 -14.08
N SER A 49 5.11 2.50 -13.43
CA SER A 49 5.79 1.33 -12.88
C SER A 49 6.39 1.67 -11.52
N ALA A 50 6.63 0.64 -10.71
CA ALA A 50 7.29 0.78 -9.43
C ALA A 50 8.39 -0.27 -9.29
N VAL A 51 9.45 0.11 -8.58
CA VAL A 51 10.49 -0.80 -8.11
C VAL A 51 10.53 -0.68 -6.60
N ILE A 52 10.49 -1.81 -5.91
CA ILE A 52 10.54 -1.90 -4.46
C ILE A 52 11.79 -2.65 -4.07
N VAL A 53 12.54 -2.11 -3.11
CA VAL A 53 13.68 -2.76 -2.47
C VAL A 53 13.35 -2.99 -1.01
N LEU A 54 13.30 -4.26 -0.61
CA LEU A 54 13.13 -4.70 0.76
C LEU A 54 14.50 -4.81 1.42
N ARG A 55 14.73 -4.01 2.46
CA ARG A 55 16.00 -3.92 3.18
C ARG A 55 16.08 -4.98 4.27
N ASN A 56 17.19 -5.72 4.32
CA ASN A 56 17.38 -6.85 5.25
C ASN A 56 16.19 -7.85 5.21
N PHE A 57 15.79 -8.25 4.01
CA PHE A 57 14.67 -9.13 3.80
C PHE A 57 14.96 -10.55 4.31
N ASN A 58 14.05 -11.09 5.11
CA ASN A 58 14.10 -12.46 5.60
C ASN A 58 12.96 -13.26 4.97
N GLU A 59 13.29 -14.04 3.93
CA GLU A 59 12.34 -14.89 3.19
C GLU A 59 11.62 -15.90 4.09
N GLY A 60 12.27 -16.41 5.15
CA GLY A 60 11.66 -17.38 6.06
C GLY A 60 10.53 -16.81 6.92
N THR A 61 10.50 -15.48 7.10
CA THR A 61 9.49 -14.80 7.94
C THR A 61 8.70 -13.75 7.17
N PHE A 62 9.04 -13.48 5.91
CA PHE A 62 8.49 -12.39 5.11
C PHE A 62 8.55 -11.04 5.82
N THR A 63 9.69 -10.74 6.44
CA THR A 63 9.94 -9.46 7.12
C THR A 63 11.09 -8.70 6.48
N ALA A 64 11.04 -7.37 6.56
CA ALA A 64 12.11 -6.47 6.16
C ALA A 64 12.18 -5.30 7.13
N THR A 65 13.35 -4.66 7.24
CA THR A 65 13.50 -3.43 8.05
C THR A 65 12.80 -2.26 7.40
N SER A 66 12.83 -2.17 6.07
CA SER A 66 12.09 -1.17 5.31
C SER A 66 11.81 -1.62 3.88
N ALA A 67 10.82 -1.00 3.25
CA ALA A 67 10.59 -1.02 1.81
C ALA A 67 10.91 0.36 1.21
N ASP A 68 11.97 0.43 0.41
CA ASP A 68 12.31 1.61 -0.37
C ASP A 68 11.70 1.48 -1.76
N ALA A 69 10.80 2.38 -2.11
CA ALA A 69 10.10 2.33 -3.38
C ALA A 69 10.50 3.50 -4.28
N THR A 70 10.62 3.20 -5.57
CA THR A 70 10.74 4.20 -6.64
C THR A 70 9.57 4.01 -7.60
N LEU A 71 8.74 5.04 -7.74
CA LEU A 71 7.58 5.05 -8.63
C LEU A 71 7.89 5.95 -9.82
N THR A 72 7.59 5.51 -11.03
CA THR A 72 7.58 6.35 -12.23
C THR A 72 6.16 6.45 -12.72
N LEU A 73 5.58 7.65 -12.64
CA LEU A 73 4.17 7.89 -12.95
C LEU A 73 4.06 8.87 -14.12
N THR A 74 3.06 8.64 -14.96
CA THR A 74 2.73 9.44 -16.13
C THR A 74 1.24 9.76 -16.14
N SER A 75 0.89 11.05 -16.22
CA SER A 75 -0.49 11.52 -16.32
C SER A 75 -1.01 11.47 -17.77
N ALA A 76 -2.32 11.68 -17.94
CA ALA A 76 -2.99 11.59 -19.24
C ALA A 76 -2.50 12.62 -20.28
N ASP A 77 -1.95 13.74 -19.83
CA ASP A 77 -1.33 14.78 -20.68
C ASP A 77 0.11 14.43 -21.11
N GLY A 78 0.67 13.31 -20.63
CA GLY A 78 2.03 12.85 -20.93
C GLY A 78 3.11 13.32 -19.96
N THR A 79 2.77 14.15 -18.95
CA THR A 79 3.72 14.57 -17.92
C THR A 79 4.19 13.34 -17.13
N THR A 80 5.50 13.17 -16.97
CA THR A 80 6.10 12.02 -16.27
C THR A 80 6.96 12.51 -15.11
N ALA A 81 6.84 11.86 -13.96
CA ALA A 81 7.62 12.16 -12.76
C ALA A 81 8.04 10.89 -12.01
N THR A 82 9.17 10.97 -11.32
CA THR A 82 9.70 9.89 -10.48
C THR A 82 9.61 10.27 -9.01
N PHE A 83 9.02 9.40 -8.21
CA PHE A 83 8.80 9.57 -6.78
C PHE A 83 9.53 8.50 -6.00
N ARG A 84 9.91 8.82 -4.76
CA ARG A 84 10.54 7.91 -3.82
C ARG A 84 9.81 7.96 -2.49
N ALA A 85 9.71 6.81 -1.85
CA ALA A 85 9.22 6.67 -0.48
C ALA A 85 10.01 5.58 0.23
N SER A 86 10.04 5.64 1.56
CA SER A 86 10.59 4.59 2.41
C SER A 86 9.56 4.27 3.49
N VAL A 87 9.19 3.00 3.60
CA VAL A 87 8.23 2.49 4.56
C VAL A 87 8.97 1.63 5.57
N PRO A 88 9.01 2.00 6.87
CA PRO A 88 9.62 1.15 7.89
C PRO A 88 8.73 -0.06 8.20
N GLU A 89 9.34 -1.22 8.41
CA GLU A 89 8.67 -2.47 8.84
C GLU A 89 7.39 -2.80 8.02
N PRO A 90 7.50 -2.89 6.68
CA PRO A 90 6.34 -3.03 5.79
C PRO A 90 5.62 -4.37 6.00
N GLN A 91 4.30 -4.40 5.78
CA GLN A 91 3.55 -5.66 5.71
C GLN A 91 3.75 -6.33 4.34
N ILE A 92 4.67 -7.29 4.28
CA ILE A 92 5.00 -8.00 3.03
C ILE A 92 4.05 -9.19 2.85
N VAL A 93 2.77 -8.90 2.67
CA VAL A 93 1.75 -9.90 2.34
C VAL A 93 1.60 -10.03 0.83
N SER A 94 1.61 -8.90 0.12
CA SER A 94 1.53 -8.84 -1.34
C SER A 94 2.12 -7.54 -1.88
N ALA A 95 2.27 -7.46 -3.21
CA ALA A 95 2.75 -6.25 -3.87
C ALA A 95 1.76 -5.08 -3.71
N GLU A 96 0.47 -5.36 -3.66
CA GLU A 96 -0.59 -4.38 -3.43
C GLU A 96 -0.42 -3.73 -2.06
N GLU A 97 -0.24 -4.55 -1.02
CA GLU A 97 -0.19 -4.08 0.36
C GLU A 97 1.00 -3.15 0.57
N VAL A 98 2.19 -3.59 0.14
CA VAL A 98 3.40 -2.76 0.21
C VAL A 98 3.24 -1.49 -0.63
N MET A 99 2.62 -1.57 -1.81
CA MET A 99 2.37 -0.37 -2.62
C MET A 99 1.38 0.60 -1.98
N CYS A 100 0.39 0.09 -1.25
CA CYS A 100 -0.53 0.92 -0.51
C CYS A 100 0.18 1.66 0.63
N GLU A 101 1.02 0.96 1.40
CA GLU A 101 1.87 1.60 2.40
C GLU A 101 2.83 2.63 1.78
N VAL A 102 3.38 2.34 0.60
CA VAL A 102 4.22 3.27 -0.16
C VAL A 102 3.47 4.54 -0.56
N LEU A 103 2.24 4.43 -1.05
CA LEU A 103 1.41 5.59 -1.38
C LEU A 103 1.04 6.40 -0.14
N ASP A 104 0.70 5.72 0.96
CA ASP A 104 0.39 6.36 2.25
C ASP A 104 1.60 7.06 2.88
N ALA A 105 2.81 6.58 2.60
CA ALA A 105 4.05 7.27 2.97
C ALA A 105 4.30 8.58 2.18
N ASN A 106 3.36 8.99 1.32
CA ASN A 106 3.38 10.21 0.52
C ASN A 106 4.67 10.37 -0.31
N PRO A 107 4.86 9.56 -1.36
CA PRO A 107 6.07 9.61 -2.18
C PRO A 107 6.35 11.00 -2.74
N VAL A 108 7.62 11.40 -2.71
CA VAL A 108 8.07 12.70 -3.20
C VAL A 108 9.11 12.58 -4.31
N THR A 109 9.19 13.59 -5.17
CA THR A 109 10.28 13.74 -6.15
C THR A 109 11.60 14.08 -5.46
N SER A 110 12.70 14.12 -6.22
CA SER A 110 13.99 14.61 -5.71
C SER A 110 13.97 16.09 -5.28
N SER A 111 13.01 16.87 -5.76
CA SER A 111 12.76 18.25 -5.35
C SER A 111 11.81 18.36 -4.14
N GLY A 112 11.32 17.24 -3.60
CA GLY A 112 10.41 17.21 -2.46
C GLY A 112 8.93 17.43 -2.82
N GLN A 113 8.57 17.41 -4.10
CA GLN A 113 7.19 17.58 -4.54
C GLN A 113 6.41 16.27 -4.35
N SER A 114 5.24 16.36 -3.74
CA SER A 114 4.27 15.25 -3.69
C SER A 114 3.71 14.93 -5.08
N ILE A 115 3.06 13.77 -5.20
CA ILE A 115 2.33 13.38 -6.42
C ILE A 115 1.33 14.46 -6.83
N PHE A 116 0.63 15.06 -5.87
CA PHE A 116 -0.37 16.10 -6.14
C PHE A 116 0.28 17.35 -6.74
N GLU A 117 1.37 17.83 -6.16
CA GLU A 117 2.07 19.03 -6.66
C GLU A 117 2.72 18.80 -8.02
N ALA A 118 3.36 17.64 -8.21
CA ALA A 118 4.05 17.31 -9.46
C ALA A 118 3.09 17.23 -10.67
N PHE A 119 1.84 16.82 -10.45
CA PHE A 119 0.81 16.74 -11.48
C PHE A 119 -0.22 17.87 -11.42
N GLY A 120 -0.05 18.87 -10.55
CA GLY A 120 -0.96 20.00 -10.42
C GLY A 120 -2.36 19.64 -9.92
N PHE A 121 -2.50 18.55 -9.18
CA PHE A 121 -3.76 18.17 -8.53
C PHE A 121 -3.98 18.97 -7.24
N PRO A 122 -5.25 19.18 -6.85
CA PRO A 122 -5.55 19.71 -5.52
C PRO A 122 -4.98 18.81 -4.43
N THR A 123 -4.32 19.40 -3.44
CA THR A 123 -3.84 18.69 -2.24
C THR A 123 -5.04 18.07 -1.52
N PRO A 124 -4.97 16.78 -1.13
CA PRO A 124 -6.05 16.12 -0.42
C PRO A 124 -6.24 16.71 0.98
N THR A 125 -7.49 16.79 1.44
CA THR A 125 -7.83 17.21 2.80
C THR A 125 -7.95 16.03 3.79
N GLY A 126 -7.99 14.80 3.27
CA GLY A 126 -8.07 13.55 4.03
C GLY A 126 -6.81 12.68 3.87
N ALA A 127 -6.90 11.41 4.29
CA ALA A 127 -5.79 10.48 4.16
C ALA A 127 -5.50 10.17 2.68
N ILE A 128 -4.24 9.86 2.35
CA ILE A 128 -3.84 9.64 0.96
C ILE A 128 -4.53 8.40 0.38
N HIS A 129 -4.66 7.30 1.13
CA HIS A 129 -5.41 6.12 0.70
C HIS A 129 -6.89 6.38 0.39
N ASP A 130 -7.50 7.44 0.94
CA ASP A 130 -8.88 7.80 0.58
C ASP A 130 -8.97 8.40 -0.82
N VAL A 131 -7.88 9.00 -1.30
CA VAL A 131 -7.84 9.79 -2.55
C VAL A 131 -7.08 9.06 -3.65
N LEU A 132 -5.93 8.46 -3.37
CA LEU A 132 -5.17 7.68 -4.33
C LEU A 132 -5.53 6.20 -4.17
N LYS A 133 -6.17 5.64 -5.21
CA LYS A 133 -6.51 4.23 -5.29
C LYS A 133 -5.67 3.51 -6.33
N LEU A 134 -5.04 2.42 -5.94
CA LEU A 134 -4.21 1.57 -6.76
C LEU A 134 -5.05 0.53 -7.52
N CYS A 135 -4.68 0.32 -8.78
CA CYS A 135 -5.12 -0.82 -9.57
C CYS A 135 -3.96 -1.33 -10.43
N LEU A 136 -3.60 -2.60 -10.27
CA LEU A 136 -2.39 -3.14 -10.87
C LEU A 136 -2.63 -3.81 -12.24
N ILE A 137 -3.88 -4.15 -12.59
CA ILE A 137 -4.21 -4.65 -13.92
C ILE A 137 -5.44 -3.93 -14.51
N VAL A 138 -5.30 -3.44 -15.74
CA VAL A 138 -6.43 -2.95 -16.57
C VAL A 138 -6.37 -3.72 -17.87
N ARG A 139 -7.33 -4.63 -18.10
CA ARG A 139 -7.44 -5.37 -19.37
C ARG A 139 -8.13 -4.48 -20.39
N ILE A 140 -7.43 -4.07 -21.45
CA ILE A 140 -8.06 -3.48 -22.63
C ILE A 140 -8.58 -4.64 -23.48
N LEU A 141 -9.89 -4.72 -23.66
CA LEU A 141 -10.53 -5.73 -24.49
C LEU A 141 -10.19 -5.49 -25.97
N PRO A 142 -10.20 -6.52 -26.83
CA PRO A 142 -9.89 -6.39 -28.26
C PRO A 142 -10.76 -5.38 -29.03
N ASN A 143 -11.93 -5.03 -28.49
CA ASN A 143 -12.85 -4.02 -29.03
C ASN A 143 -12.53 -2.59 -28.54
N GLY A 144 -11.40 -2.37 -27.86
CA GLY A 144 -11.01 -1.07 -27.29
C GLY A 144 -11.66 -0.73 -25.95
N ASN A 145 -12.60 -1.54 -25.45
CA ASN A 145 -13.22 -1.30 -24.16
C ASN A 145 -12.29 -1.65 -23.00
N GLN A 146 -12.14 -0.75 -22.04
CA GLN A 146 -11.36 -1.01 -20.82
C GLN A 146 -12.21 -1.81 -19.82
N GLN A 147 -11.75 -3.02 -19.49
CA GLN A 147 -12.17 -3.79 -18.33
C GLN A 147 -11.13 -3.58 -17.22
N VAL A 148 -11.56 -2.91 -16.15
CA VAL A 148 -10.74 -2.79 -14.95
C VAL A 148 -10.79 -4.15 -14.27
N GLN A 149 -9.66 -4.86 -14.27
CA GLN A 149 -9.49 -6.11 -13.54
C GLN A 149 -8.36 -5.84 -12.57
N CYS A 150 -8.63 -5.21 -11.42
CA CYS A 150 -7.58 -5.02 -10.43
C CYS A 150 -7.22 -6.40 -9.88
N HIS A 151 -6.22 -7.03 -10.49
CA HIS A 151 -5.71 -8.32 -10.07
C HIS A 151 -4.67 -8.05 -9.00
N SER A 152 -4.66 -8.89 -7.98
CA SER A 152 -3.47 -9.06 -7.17
C SER A 152 -2.38 -9.60 -8.10
N ILE A 153 -1.26 -8.91 -8.21
CA ILE A 153 -0.02 -9.51 -8.69
C ILE A 153 0.15 -10.73 -7.79
N GLY A 154 0.17 -11.93 -8.39
CA GLY A 154 0.46 -13.16 -7.66
C GLY A 154 1.67 -12.85 -6.79
N GLY A 155 1.51 -13.01 -5.46
CA GLY A 155 2.22 -12.20 -4.48
C GLY A 155 3.74 -12.12 -4.69
N PHE A 156 4.40 -11.24 -3.94
CA PHE A 156 5.87 -11.10 -3.93
C PHE A 156 6.66 -12.44 -3.85
N ASN A 157 6.00 -13.52 -3.43
CA ASN A 157 6.40 -14.90 -3.62
C ASN A 157 6.59 -15.31 -5.10
N GLY A 158 7.77 -15.00 -5.63
CA GLY A 158 8.25 -15.43 -6.95
C GLY A 158 8.88 -14.31 -7.78
N ASP A 159 8.51 -13.06 -7.49
CA ASP A 159 8.94 -11.87 -8.23
C ASP A 159 10.03 -11.05 -7.49
N LEU A 160 10.39 -11.45 -6.26
CA LEU A 160 11.53 -10.89 -5.53
C LEU A 160 12.84 -11.54 -5.98
N SER A 161 13.74 -10.71 -6.51
CA SER A 161 15.12 -11.10 -6.82
C SER A 161 16.05 -10.65 -5.69
N PRO A 162 16.85 -11.54 -5.08
CA PRO A 162 17.86 -11.15 -4.11
C PRO A 162 18.92 -10.26 -4.75
N ILE A 163 19.39 -9.25 -4.04
CA ILE A 163 20.46 -8.36 -4.50
C ILE A 163 21.81 -8.96 -4.09
N PRO A 164 22.69 -9.35 -5.04
CA PRO A 164 23.94 -10.04 -4.74
C PRO A 164 24.82 -9.27 -3.74
N GLY A 165 25.35 -9.98 -2.74
CA GLY A 165 26.23 -9.41 -1.73
C GLY A 165 25.52 -8.62 -0.62
N THR A 166 24.19 -8.67 -0.55
CA THR A 166 23.37 -8.02 0.48
C THR A 166 22.32 -8.98 1.04
N LEU A 167 21.65 -8.56 2.12
CA LEU A 167 20.42 -9.20 2.60
C LEU A 167 19.16 -8.57 1.99
N ASP A 168 19.31 -7.76 0.94
CA ASP A 168 18.20 -7.04 0.33
C ASP A 168 17.57 -7.87 -0.78
N ALA A 169 16.28 -7.63 -1.03
CA ALA A 169 15.56 -8.18 -2.17
C ALA A 169 14.87 -7.06 -2.95
N SER A 170 14.75 -7.21 -4.26
CA SER A 170 14.06 -6.24 -5.11
C SER A 170 12.94 -6.89 -5.90
N GLY A 171 11.83 -6.20 -6.04
CA GLY A 171 10.73 -6.56 -6.94
C GLY A 171 10.34 -5.39 -7.83
N SER A 172 9.74 -5.69 -8.98
CA SER A 172 9.25 -4.68 -9.91
C SER A 172 7.79 -4.90 -10.27
N ILE A 173 7.04 -3.81 -10.30
CA ILE A 173 5.65 -3.74 -10.74
C ILE A 173 5.67 -3.00 -12.07
N PRO A 174 5.64 -3.72 -13.22
CA PRO A 174 5.85 -3.12 -14.53
C PRO A 174 4.65 -2.29 -15.01
N ASN A 175 3.45 -2.61 -14.53
CA ASN A 175 2.23 -1.90 -14.86
C ASN A 175 1.49 -1.58 -13.56
N LEU A 176 1.35 -0.30 -13.28
CA LEU A 176 0.45 0.20 -12.24
C LEU A 176 -0.44 1.29 -12.82
N THR A 177 -1.65 1.38 -12.31
CA THR A 177 -2.55 2.51 -12.51
C THR A 177 -2.97 3.04 -11.15
N ILE A 178 -2.78 4.34 -10.93
CA ILE A 178 -3.29 5.04 -9.75
C ILE A 178 -4.44 5.92 -10.21
N TYR A 179 -5.58 5.78 -9.56
CA TYR A 179 -6.75 6.61 -9.74
C TYR A 179 -6.80 7.62 -8.61
N ARG A 180 -6.94 8.89 -8.96
CA ARG A 180 -7.15 9.96 -7.98
C ARG A 180 -8.64 10.26 -7.88
N LEU A 181 -9.27 9.84 -6.79
CA LEU A 181 -10.65 10.14 -6.47
C LEU A 181 -10.81 11.65 -6.17
N ARG A 182 -12.02 12.16 -6.35
CA ARG A 182 -12.35 13.58 -6.18
C ARG A 182 -13.21 13.79 -4.95
#